data_AF-A0A6C0JTW6-F1
#
_entry.id   AF-A0A6C0JTW6-F1
#
_cell.length_a   1.000
_cell.length_b   1.000
_cell.length_c   1.000
_cell.angle_alpha   90.00
_cell.angle_beta   90.00
_cell.angle_gamma   90.00
#
_symmetry.space_group_name_H-M   'P 1'
#
loop_
_entity.id
_entity.type
_entity.pdbx_description
1 polymer ?
#
loop_
_entity_poly.entity_id
_entity_poly.type
_entity_poly.pdbx_seq_one_letter_code
_entity_poly.pdbx_strand_id
1 'polypeptide(L)'
;MSDSESSEITCGVCAEPFTKKRKPIECDNCPKGTDPVCVACYKRYLEESTQSAHCMSCKSPLNYLFLHKNFTRTWLTGTYRKSRQVLAANREKQLLPLSIPLVEEAKRKNELDNRIRENIKRERELKEEIHQLRRLRNDLYAIRENPNIVLGNGDGPNAEGEAAGVNKRSYMFPCPKDDCKGFIESLGWECGLCETKICKSCHATREVDKTDKKGKLIKHVCKQEDIESAKEIMKNTKSCPACHTRIFKTEGCFGKDTEILMGDKSIKKIQDIQVGDHVMGEDYKPKQVLEAFNGKDELFTVSQMQKNVTGEKYSRDYIVSLHHTLVLYNCIIELDVEITVFDYLKLENKDHLLGIRDDKFLEPISITSIGAGRYYGIKIDSATHRLVLGSGICSRNCDQMYCTNCHTGFSWKTGIVETGKIHNPHYFELQRKLGGAPMRDIHDIPCGDIQIGFLQYIGSERLYGHFQHYRQRVYEVHHRIANLAEQGFEDIRVNYLLNKIGCDRDFRRMVFLRERKNERAREERQILETFRVAVIERFNDLNNEIKPIPDKASPKKVAKILEFNMEKGQQKLLEIKKIVDFCNDAFQENYRALGYKAIPRIYRDTWYGGRPQTVEDDDDGDYSDDGDYDITE
;
A
#
# COMPACT_ATOMS: atom_id res chain seq x y z
N MET A 1 -71.11 -8.50 34.81
CA MET A 1 -70.62 -8.62 33.42
C MET A 1 -69.35 -7.81 33.35
N SER A 2 -68.21 -8.47 33.38
CA SER A 2 -66.90 -7.87 33.12
C SER A 2 -66.16 -8.89 32.29
N ASP A 3 -66.33 -8.76 30.98
CA ASP A 3 -65.68 -9.60 29.98
C ASP A 3 -64.17 -9.47 30.14
N SER A 4 -63.51 -10.60 30.38
CA SER A 4 -62.09 -10.75 30.22
C SER A 4 -61.79 -10.79 28.73
N GLU A 5 -61.55 -9.62 28.12
CA GLU A 5 -61.01 -9.52 26.76
C GLU A 5 -59.62 -10.16 26.73
N SER A 6 -59.54 -11.39 26.25
CA SER A 6 -58.29 -11.96 25.76
C SER A 6 -57.88 -11.20 24.51
N SER A 7 -57.03 -10.18 24.65
CA SER A 7 -56.48 -9.44 23.52
C SER A 7 -55.77 -10.40 22.57
N GLU A 8 -56.37 -10.69 21.41
CA GLU A 8 -55.73 -11.50 20.37
C GLU A 8 -54.43 -10.80 19.93
N ILE A 9 -53.31 -11.52 19.98
CA ILE A 9 -52.03 -10.97 19.56
C ILE A 9 -52.04 -10.83 18.03
N THR A 10 -51.96 -9.60 17.54
CA THR A 10 -51.98 -9.26 16.11
C THR A 10 -50.61 -8.83 15.60
N CYS A 11 -50.43 -8.89 14.28
CA CYS A 11 -49.20 -8.43 13.63
C CYS A 11 -49.05 -6.90 13.68
N GLY A 12 -47.89 -6.40 14.10
CA GLY A 12 -47.60 -4.96 14.17
C GLY A 12 -47.52 -4.21 12.84
N VAL A 13 -47.71 -4.87 11.70
CA VAL A 13 -47.68 -4.26 10.35
C VAL A 13 -49.04 -4.28 9.67
N CYS A 14 -49.71 -5.44 9.65
CA CYS A 14 -50.99 -5.61 8.95
C CYS A 14 -52.19 -5.66 9.89
N ALA A 15 -51.98 -5.62 11.21
CA ALA A 15 -53.00 -5.76 12.25
C ALA A 15 -53.84 -7.06 12.17
N GLU A 16 -53.43 -8.03 11.36
CA GLU A 16 -54.12 -9.33 11.27
C GLU A 16 -53.65 -10.29 12.39
N PRO A 17 -54.54 -11.19 12.86
CA PRO A 17 -54.21 -12.16 13.91
C PRO A 17 -53.19 -13.21 13.43
N PHE A 18 -52.36 -13.70 14.36
CA PHE A 18 -51.41 -14.77 14.06
C PHE A 18 -52.10 -16.12 13.87
N THR A 19 -51.63 -16.88 12.89
CA THR A 19 -52.15 -18.22 12.59
C THR A 19 -51.02 -19.20 12.32
N LYS A 20 -51.31 -20.50 12.17
CA LYS A 20 -50.31 -21.50 11.76
C LYS A 20 -49.60 -21.14 10.44
N LYS A 21 -50.28 -20.41 9.54
CA LYS A 21 -49.72 -19.91 8.28
C LYS A 21 -49.07 -18.52 8.42
N ARG A 22 -49.58 -17.68 9.33
CA ARG A 22 -49.05 -16.35 9.68
C ARG A 22 -48.32 -16.43 11.01
N LYS A 23 -47.18 -17.13 11.05
CA LYS A 23 -46.38 -17.21 12.27
C LYS A 23 -45.77 -15.83 12.60
N PRO A 24 -45.64 -15.47 13.88
CA PRO A 24 -44.85 -14.31 14.27
C PRO A 24 -43.36 -14.55 14.02
N ILE A 25 -42.66 -13.51 13.58
CA ILE A 25 -41.20 -13.46 13.47
C ILE A 25 -40.71 -12.41 14.48
N GLU A 26 -39.78 -12.83 15.31
CA GLU A 26 -39.09 -11.98 16.29
C GLU A 26 -37.63 -11.82 15.90
N CYS A 27 -37.12 -10.59 15.94
CA CYS A 27 -35.73 -10.30 15.65
C CYS A 27 -34.88 -10.42 16.92
N ASP A 28 -33.79 -11.18 16.87
CA ASP A 28 -32.90 -11.42 18.01
C ASP A 28 -32.18 -10.12 18.49
N ASN A 29 -32.12 -9.10 17.65
CA ASN A 29 -31.46 -7.82 17.93
C ASN A 29 -32.43 -6.69 18.33
N CYS A 30 -33.74 -6.91 18.26
CA CYS A 30 -34.71 -5.89 18.65
C CYS A 30 -34.88 -5.84 20.18
N PRO A 31 -35.18 -4.66 20.77
CA PRO A 31 -35.56 -4.58 22.17
C PRO A 31 -36.73 -5.51 22.49
N LYS A 32 -36.67 -6.15 23.67
CA LYS A 32 -37.76 -6.99 24.17
C LYS A 32 -39.05 -6.16 24.24
N GLY A 33 -40.15 -6.70 23.70
CA GLY A 33 -41.44 -5.99 23.61
C GLY A 33 -41.67 -5.27 22.28
N THR A 34 -40.79 -5.44 21.28
CA THR A 34 -41.09 -5.00 19.91
C THR A 34 -42.23 -5.83 19.32
N ASP A 35 -43.21 -5.18 18.69
CA ASP A 35 -44.37 -5.87 18.12
C ASP A 35 -43.95 -6.95 17.10
N PRO A 36 -44.43 -8.19 17.25
CA PRO A 36 -44.08 -9.27 16.33
C PRO A 36 -44.66 -9.00 14.93
N VAL A 37 -43.91 -9.41 13.91
CA VAL A 37 -44.32 -9.23 12.52
C VAL A 37 -44.58 -10.59 11.88
N CYS A 38 -45.70 -10.74 11.18
CA CYS A 38 -46.03 -12.01 10.57
C CYS A 38 -45.11 -12.32 9.38
N VAL A 39 -44.88 -13.63 9.14
CA VAL A 39 -44.05 -14.12 8.01
C VAL A 39 -44.43 -13.48 6.67
N ALA A 40 -45.71 -13.25 6.39
CA ALA A 40 -46.16 -12.68 5.12
C ALA A 40 -45.68 -11.22 4.93
N CYS A 41 -45.86 -10.38 5.95
CA CYS A 41 -45.36 -9.00 5.93
C CYS A 41 -43.83 -8.95 5.82
N TYR A 42 -43.14 -9.85 6.51
CA TYR A 42 -41.68 -9.92 6.48
C TYR A 42 -41.15 -10.35 5.11
N LYS A 43 -41.78 -11.35 4.47
CA LYS A 43 -41.44 -11.76 3.11
C LYS A 43 -41.57 -10.61 2.12
N ARG A 44 -42.69 -9.90 2.16
CA ARG A 44 -42.94 -8.73 1.30
C ARG A 44 -41.88 -7.65 1.50
N TYR A 45 -41.57 -7.32 2.75
CA TYR A 45 -40.51 -6.36 3.08
C TYR A 45 -39.16 -6.75 2.48
N LEU A 46 -38.74 -8.00 2.67
CA LEU A 46 -37.46 -8.50 2.16
C LEU A 46 -37.43 -8.58 0.63
N GLU A 47 -38.57 -8.86 -0.01
CA GLU A 47 -38.72 -8.88 -1.46
C GLU A 47 -38.68 -7.49 -2.09
N GLU A 48 -39.13 -6.45 -1.39
CA GLU A 48 -39.16 -5.07 -1.88
C GLU A 48 -37.92 -4.24 -1.46
N SER A 49 -37.18 -4.70 -0.44
CA SER A 49 -35.98 -4.03 0.06
C SER A 49 -34.84 -4.04 -0.96
N THR A 50 -34.30 -2.86 -1.28
CA THR A 50 -33.12 -2.68 -2.15
C THR A 50 -31.78 -2.97 -1.45
N GLN A 51 -31.78 -2.98 -0.13
CA GLN A 51 -30.60 -3.31 0.69
C GLN A 51 -30.58 -4.81 1.02
N SER A 52 -29.42 -5.32 1.46
CA SER A 52 -29.27 -6.71 1.93
C SER A 52 -30.28 -7.04 3.04
N ALA A 53 -30.49 -8.33 3.33
CA ALA A 53 -31.48 -8.76 4.31
C ALA A 53 -31.25 -8.08 5.66
N HIS A 54 -32.25 -7.33 6.15
CA HIS A 54 -32.15 -6.60 7.40
C HIS A 54 -33.51 -6.51 8.08
N CYS A 55 -33.50 -6.27 9.39
CA CYS A 55 -34.72 -6.18 10.18
C CYS A 55 -35.51 -4.93 9.80
N MET A 56 -36.83 -5.06 9.63
CA MET A 56 -37.66 -3.90 9.28
C MET A 56 -37.72 -2.83 10.38
N SER A 57 -37.56 -3.23 11.65
CA SER A 57 -37.64 -2.33 12.80
C SER A 57 -36.27 -1.74 13.18
N CYS A 58 -35.30 -2.57 13.58
CA CYS A 58 -33.99 -2.09 14.05
C CYS A 58 -32.93 -1.92 12.95
N LYS A 59 -33.24 -2.30 11.71
CA LYS A 59 -32.30 -2.28 10.56
C LYS A 59 -31.03 -3.13 10.74
N SER A 60 -30.93 -3.93 11.81
CA SER A 60 -29.82 -4.87 11.97
C SER A 60 -29.81 -5.88 10.82
N PRO A 61 -28.63 -6.24 10.29
CA PRO A 61 -28.51 -7.28 9.27
C PRO A 61 -29.10 -8.60 9.76
N LEU A 62 -29.83 -9.28 8.87
CA LEU A 62 -30.37 -10.61 9.13
C LEU A 62 -29.44 -11.64 8.49
N ASN A 63 -28.80 -12.44 9.33
CA ASN A 63 -27.89 -13.49 8.87
C ASN A 63 -28.67 -14.64 8.19
N TYR A 64 -27.93 -15.48 7.49
CA TYR A 64 -28.50 -16.61 6.77
C TYR A 64 -29.26 -17.60 7.68
N LEU A 65 -28.77 -17.81 8.91
CA LEU A 65 -29.41 -18.67 9.92
C LEU A 65 -30.82 -18.19 10.26
N PHE A 66 -30.97 -16.88 10.47
CA PHE A 66 -32.27 -16.25 10.71
C PHE A 66 -33.21 -16.50 9.52
N LEU A 67 -32.71 -16.33 8.30
CA LEU A 67 -33.52 -16.54 7.10
C LEU A 67 -34.00 -17.99 7.00
N HIS A 68 -33.12 -18.97 7.21
CA HIS A 68 -33.46 -20.40 7.15
C HIS A 68 -34.36 -20.88 8.29
N LYS A 69 -34.23 -20.26 9.47
CA LYS A 69 -35.09 -20.53 10.63
C LYS A 69 -36.53 -20.05 10.41
N ASN A 70 -36.68 -18.87 9.81
CA ASN A 70 -37.98 -18.20 9.73
C ASN A 70 -38.71 -18.38 8.38
N PHE A 71 -38.00 -18.71 7.29
CA PHE A 71 -38.56 -18.81 5.96
C PHE A 71 -38.32 -20.18 5.31
N THR A 72 -39.22 -20.56 4.39
CA THR A 72 -39.13 -21.85 3.70
C THR A 72 -38.01 -21.86 2.67
N ARG A 73 -37.31 -23.01 2.55
CA ARG A 73 -36.23 -23.19 1.55
C ARG A 73 -36.69 -22.85 0.13
N THR A 74 -37.87 -23.32 -0.28
CA THR A 74 -38.45 -23.04 -1.60
C THR A 74 -38.60 -21.55 -1.89
N TRP A 75 -38.98 -20.76 -0.88
CA TRP A 75 -39.12 -19.32 -1.03
C TRP A 75 -37.75 -18.63 -1.10
N LEU A 76 -36.82 -19.02 -0.22
CA LEU A 76 -35.46 -18.47 -0.18
C LEU A 76 -34.69 -18.72 -1.48
N THR A 77 -34.70 -19.96 -2.00
CA THR A 77 -33.97 -20.33 -3.21
C THR A 77 -34.69 -19.94 -4.50
N GLY A 78 -36.00 -19.73 -4.44
CA GLY A 78 -36.85 -19.37 -5.56
C GLY A 78 -37.15 -17.86 -5.62
N THR A 79 -38.29 -17.47 -5.05
CA THR A 79 -38.85 -16.11 -5.15
C THR A 79 -37.91 -15.04 -4.59
N TYR A 80 -37.41 -15.24 -3.37
CA TYR A 80 -36.55 -14.26 -2.71
C TYR A 80 -35.26 -14.05 -3.50
N ARG A 81 -34.58 -15.13 -3.88
CA ARG A 81 -33.36 -15.08 -4.73
C ARG A 81 -33.60 -14.31 -6.03
N LYS A 82 -34.70 -14.58 -6.73
CA LYS A 82 -35.04 -13.88 -7.98
C LYS A 82 -35.29 -12.40 -7.75
N SER A 83 -36.05 -12.03 -6.71
CA SER A 83 -36.27 -10.61 -6.39
C SER A 83 -34.97 -9.89 -6.07
N ARG A 84 -34.10 -10.51 -5.25
CA ARG A 84 -32.77 -9.98 -4.91
C ARG A 84 -31.89 -9.74 -6.12
N GLN A 85 -31.85 -10.67 -7.08
CA GLN A 85 -31.10 -10.51 -8.32
C GLN A 85 -31.56 -9.28 -9.12
N VAL A 86 -32.88 -9.08 -9.20
CA VAL A 86 -33.46 -7.96 -9.94
C VAL A 86 -33.17 -6.63 -9.23
N LEU A 87 -33.41 -6.55 -7.92
CA LEU A 87 -33.21 -5.33 -7.15
C LEU A 87 -31.74 -4.91 -7.09
N ALA A 88 -30.83 -5.85 -6.87
CA ALA A 88 -29.39 -5.58 -6.86
C ALA A 88 -28.93 -5.04 -8.23
N ALA A 89 -29.36 -5.65 -9.32
CA ALA A 89 -29.03 -5.17 -10.65
C ALA A 89 -29.64 -3.79 -10.97
N ASN A 90 -30.89 -3.55 -10.58
CA ASN A 90 -31.53 -2.26 -10.79
C ASN A 90 -30.82 -1.14 -10.02
N ARG A 91 -30.35 -1.42 -8.79
CA ARG A 91 -29.51 -0.49 -8.02
C ARG A 91 -28.23 -0.14 -8.79
N GLU A 92 -27.50 -1.15 -9.28
CA GLU A 92 -26.27 -0.90 -10.05
C GLU A 92 -26.52 -0.21 -11.38
N LYS A 93 -27.69 -0.43 -12.01
CA LYS A 93 -28.10 0.28 -13.22
C LYS A 93 -28.31 1.77 -13.00
N GLN A 94 -28.85 2.16 -11.85
CA GLN A 94 -29.00 3.57 -11.48
C GLN A 94 -27.65 4.27 -11.31
N LEU A 95 -26.58 3.51 -11.06
CA LEU A 95 -25.22 4.03 -10.90
C LEU A 95 -24.40 4.01 -12.21
N LEU A 96 -24.96 3.55 -13.33
CA LEU A 96 -24.27 3.55 -14.63
C LEU A 96 -23.76 4.92 -15.07
N PRO A 97 -24.49 6.05 -14.88
CA PRO A 97 -23.99 7.37 -15.23
C PRO A 97 -22.67 7.72 -14.52
N LEU A 98 -22.50 7.26 -13.28
CA LEU A 98 -21.27 7.48 -12.52
C LEU A 98 -20.07 6.68 -13.05
N SER A 99 -20.31 5.63 -13.85
CA SER A 99 -19.28 4.81 -14.47
C SER A 99 -18.86 5.30 -15.86
N ILE A 100 -19.52 6.32 -16.43
CA ILE A 100 -19.18 6.87 -17.75
C ILE A 100 -17.72 7.36 -17.83
N PRO A 101 -17.18 8.13 -16.87
CA PRO A 101 -15.78 8.57 -16.92
C PRO A 101 -14.78 7.41 -16.97
N LEU A 102 -15.08 6.31 -16.25
CA LEU A 102 -14.26 5.10 -16.22
C LEU A 102 -14.32 4.36 -17.57
N VAL A 103 -15.47 4.37 -18.25
CA VAL A 103 -15.62 3.83 -19.61
C VAL A 103 -14.80 4.64 -20.62
N GLU A 104 -14.84 5.96 -20.53
CA GLU A 104 -14.05 6.86 -21.39
C GLU A 104 -12.54 6.63 -21.19
N GLU A 105 -12.10 6.50 -19.94
CA GLU A 105 -10.72 6.17 -19.60
C GLU A 105 -10.32 4.80 -20.16
N ALA A 106 -11.17 3.78 -20.00
CA ALA A 106 -10.91 2.44 -20.53
C ALA A 106 -10.82 2.43 -22.07
N LYS A 107 -11.68 3.19 -22.76
CA LYS A 107 -11.60 3.35 -24.23
C LYS A 107 -10.32 4.06 -24.64
N ARG A 108 -9.96 5.17 -23.98
CA ARG A 108 -8.73 5.91 -24.25
C ARG A 108 -7.49 5.05 -24.03
N LYS A 109 -7.47 4.23 -22.99
CA LYS A 109 -6.38 3.28 -22.72
C LYS A 109 -6.27 2.23 -23.83
N ASN A 110 -7.37 1.62 -24.25
CA ASN A 110 -7.36 0.65 -25.35
C ASN A 110 -6.87 1.27 -26.67
N GLU A 111 -7.27 2.51 -26.96
CA GLU A 111 -6.78 3.26 -28.13
C GLU A 111 -5.27 3.50 -28.06
N LEU A 112 -4.77 3.90 -26.88
CA LEU A 112 -3.34 4.08 -26.67
C LEU A 112 -2.57 2.76 -26.82
N ASP A 113 -3.09 1.67 -26.26
CA ASP A 113 -2.49 0.33 -26.38
C ASP A 113 -2.46 -0.15 -27.84
N ASN A 114 -3.50 0.15 -28.63
CA ASN A 114 -3.49 -0.10 -30.08
C ASN A 114 -2.41 0.71 -30.79
N ARG A 115 -2.30 2.01 -30.50
CA ARG A 115 -1.25 2.87 -31.07
C ARG A 115 0.14 2.42 -30.68
N ILE A 116 0.35 1.96 -29.44
CA ILE A 116 1.62 1.39 -28.99
C ILE A 116 1.95 0.14 -29.82
N ARG A 117 0.98 -0.77 -30.01
CA ARG A 117 1.17 -1.97 -30.84
C ARG A 117 1.52 -1.64 -32.29
N GLU A 118 0.84 -0.67 -32.89
CA GLU A 118 1.13 -0.21 -34.25
C GLU A 118 2.53 0.43 -34.35
N ASN A 119 2.91 1.27 -33.39
CA ASN A 119 4.24 1.87 -33.36
C ASN A 119 5.34 0.82 -33.19
N ILE A 120 5.14 -0.18 -32.34
CA ILE A 120 6.08 -1.31 -32.18
C ILE A 120 6.22 -2.08 -33.49
N LYS A 121 5.12 -2.28 -34.24
CA LYS A 121 5.17 -2.94 -35.56
C LYS A 121 5.99 -2.10 -36.54
N ARG A 122 5.71 -0.79 -36.62
CA ARG A 122 6.41 0.15 -37.51
C ARG A 122 7.90 0.27 -37.18
N GLU A 123 8.26 0.23 -35.89
CA GLU A 123 9.66 0.23 -35.46
C GLU A 123 10.42 -1.00 -35.99
N ARG A 124 9.79 -2.19 -35.99
CA ARG A 124 10.40 -3.40 -36.56
C ARG A 124 10.62 -3.27 -38.06
N GLU A 125 9.60 -2.80 -38.79
CA GLU A 125 9.68 -2.57 -40.24
C GLU A 125 10.82 -1.59 -40.58
N LEU A 126 10.94 -0.48 -39.86
CA LEU A 126 12.03 0.49 -40.04
C LEU A 126 13.41 -0.10 -39.72
N LYS A 127 13.52 -0.96 -38.69
CA LYS A 127 14.78 -1.65 -38.36
C LYS A 127 15.21 -2.59 -39.47
N GLU A 128 14.28 -3.30 -40.10
CA GLU A 128 14.56 -4.15 -41.26
C GLU A 128 15.03 -3.32 -42.45
N GLU A 129 14.38 -2.20 -42.75
CA GLU A 129 14.77 -1.28 -43.82
C GLU A 129 16.18 -0.70 -43.58
N ILE A 130 16.49 -0.26 -42.35
CA ILE A 130 17.83 0.19 -41.96
C ILE A 130 18.87 -0.93 -42.18
N HIS A 131 18.52 -2.18 -41.88
CA HIS A 131 19.42 -3.30 -42.09
C HIS A 131 19.69 -3.55 -43.58
N GLN A 132 18.67 -3.43 -44.44
CA GLN A 132 18.82 -3.51 -45.90
C GLN A 132 19.69 -2.38 -46.44
N LEU A 133 19.46 -1.14 -46.02
CA LEU A 133 20.27 0.03 -46.40
C LEU A 133 21.74 -0.14 -45.98
N ARG A 134 22.00 -0.71 -44.80
CA ARG A 134 23.37 -1.02 -44.35
C ARG A 134 24.06 -2.05 -45.23
N ARG A 135 23.36 -3.09 -45.69
CA ARG A 135 23.91 -4.06 -46.65
C ARG A 135 24.28 -3.38 -47.96
N LEU A 136 23.35 -2.64 -48.54
CA LEU A 136 23.55 -1.92 -49.79
C LEU A 136 24.74 -0.95 -49.71
N ARG A 137 24.88 -0.25 -48.56
CA ARG A 137 26.01 0.62 -48.28
C ARG A 137 27.33 -0.15 -48.21
N ASN A 138 27.36 -1.31 -47.56
CA ASN A 138 28.56 -2.15 -47.49
C ASN A 138 28.95 -2.70 -48.87
N ASP A 139 27.97 -3.08 -49.69
CA ASP A 139 28.19 -3.51 -51.07
C ASP A 139 28.79 -2.37 -51.91
N LEU A 140 28.30 -1.13 -51.75
CA LEU A 140 28.89 0.06 -52.38
C LEU A 140 30.34 0.30 -51.94
N TYR A 141 30.65 0.14 -50.64
CA TYR A 141 32.04 0.25 -50.16
C TYR A 141 32.94 -0.85 -50.74
N ALA A 142 32.45 -2.09 -50.82
CA ALA A 142 33.20 -3.21 -51.42
C ALA A 142 33.45 -3.00 -52.92
N ILE A 143 32.51 -2.41 -53.65
CA ILE A 143 32.69 -2.02 -55.06
C ILE A 143 33.71 -0.88 -55.19
N ARG A 144 33.77 0.03 -54.21
CA ARG A 144 34.71 1.16 -54.18
C ARG A 144 36.15 0.74 -53.83
N GLU A 145 36.34 -0.39 -53.15
CA GLU A 145 37.65 -0.88 -52.66
C GLU A 145 38.22 -2.06 -53.45
N ASN A 146 38.35 -1.93 -54.78
CA ASN A 146 39.34 -2.70 -55.54
C ASN A 146 39.74 -2.02 -56.87
N PRO A 147 41.04 -1.86 -57.19
CA PRO A 147 42.09 -1.25 -56.37
C PRO A 147 42.91 -0.23 -57.18
N ASN A 148 43.33 0.88 -56.57
CA ASN A 148 44.67 1.46 -56.77
C ASN A 148 44.91 2.67 -55.85
N ILE A 149 46.05 2.59 -55.14
CA ILE A 149 46.94 3.72 -54.77
C ILE A 149 46.67 4.44 -53.42
N VAL A 150 47.54 4.08 -52.47
CA VAL A 150 48.41 4.94 -51.62
C VAL A 150 47.88 5.46 -50.28
N LEU A 151 48.48 4.87 -49.24
CA LEU A 151 49.13 5.47 -48.06
C LEU A 151 48.63 6.84 -47.58
N GLY A 152 48.26 6.92 -46.30
CA GLY A 152 48.23 8.20 -45.60
C GLY A 152 47.62 8.12 -44.21
N ASN A 153 48.51 8.12 -43.21
CA ASN A 153 48.31 8.39 -41.79
C ASN A 153 47.10 9.27 -41.40
N GLY A 154 46.57 9.04 -40.20
CA GLY A 154 45.87 10.10 -39.47
C GLY A 154 44.85 9.61 -38.45
N ASP A 155 45.30 9.56 -37.20
CA ASP A 155 44.57 9.95 -35.98
C ASP A 155 43.05 10.14 -36.10
N GLY A 156 42.30 9.29 -35.42
CA GLY A 156 40.88 9.53 -35.17
C GLY A 156 40.69 10.47 -33.97
N PRO A 157 39.99 11.60 -34.18
CA PRO A 157 39.09 12.09 -33.15
C PRO A 157 37.70 12.47 -33.71
N ASN A 158 36.69 12.20 -32.88
CA ASN A 158 35.42 12.94 -32.69
C ASN A 158 34.42 13.14 -33.85
N ALA A 159 33.15 12.85 -33.54
CA ALA A 159 31.93 13.60 -33.93
C ALA A 159 30.73 12.85 -33.29
N GLU A 160 29.97 13.34 -32.30
CA GLU A 160 29.09 14.52 -32.25
C GLU A 160 28.13 14.70 -33.45
N GLY A 161 26.84 14.93 -33.14
CA GLY A 161 25.77 15.32 -34.09
C GLY A 161 24.53 14.40 -34.03
N GLU A 162 23.65 14.55 -33.03
CA GLU A 162 22.44 15.40 -33.04
C GLU A 162 21.32 14.97 -34.02
N ALA A 163 20.15 14.60 -33.47
CA ALA A 163 18.88 14.48 -34.19
C ALA A 163 17.84 15.45 -33.62
N ALA A 164 17.34 16.33 -34.48
CA ALA A 164 16.46 17.46 -34.21
C ALA A 164 15.05 17.08 -33.71
N GLY A 165 14.53 17.88 -32.79
CA GLY A 165 13.30 17.65 -32.04
C GLY A 165 12.01 18.21 -32.66
N VAL A 166 10.89 17.61 -32.22
CA VAL A 166 9.52 18.11 -32.39
C VAL A 166 9.20 19.04 -31.22
N ASN A 167 8.86 20.31 -31.51
CA ASN A 167 8.52 21.33 -30.51
C ASN A 167 7.26 20.98 -29.71
N LYS A 168 7.44 20.34 -28.55
CA LYS A 168 6.42 20.20 -27.51
C LYS A 168 6.48 21.46 -26.63
N ARG A 169 5.39 22.22 -26.52
CA ARG A 169 5.30 23.35 -25.56
C ARG A 169 5.50 22.78 -24.15
N SER A 170 6.55 23.22 -23.46
CA SER A 170 6.88 22.82 -22.10
C SER A 170 6.56 23.97 -21.14
N TYR A 171 6.04 23.64 -19.95
CA TYR A 171 5.63 24.62 -18.94
C TYR A 171 6.51 24.46 -17.70
N MET A 172 7.00 25.58 -17.14
CA MET A 172 8.01 25.55 -16.08
C MET A 172 7.42 25.62 -14.68
N PHE A 173 6.53 26.58 -14.39
CA PHE A 173 5.95 26.79 -13.05
C PHE A 173 4.66 27.64 -13.08
N PRO A 174 3.87 27.69 -11.99
CA PRO A 174 2.64 28.47 -11.91
C PRO A 174 2.88 29.99 -12.05
N CYS A 175 1.89 30.72 -12.55
CA CYS A 175 1.95 32.16 -12.71
C CYS A 175 2.06 32.86 -11.34
N PRO A 176 3.01 33.78 -11.13
CA PRO A 176 3.15 34.53 -9.88
C PRO A 176 2.13 35.68 -9.72
N LYS A 177 1.17 35.84 -10.64
CA LYS A 177 0.13 36.88 -10.57
C LYS A 177 -1.04 36.38 -9.70
N ASP A 178 -1.46 37.21 -8.75
CA ASP A 178 -2.61 36.92 -7.88
C ASP A 178 -3.86 36.56 -8.71
N ASP A 179 -4.59 35.53 -8.25
CA ASP A 179 -5.78 34.94 -8.90
C ASP A 179 -5.58 34.29 -10.29
N CYS A 180 -4.35 34.16 -10.79
CA CYS A 180 -4.07 33.45 -12.05
C CYS A 180 -3.73 31.96 -11.82
N LYS A 181 -4.52 31.05 -12.41
CA LYS A 181 -4.26 29.59 -12.39
C LYS A 181 -3.39 29.10 -13.56
N GLY A 182 -2.67 30.01 -14.23
CA GLY A 182 -1.90 29.72 -15.45
C GLY A 182 -0.48 29.28 -15.18
N PHE A 183 0.21 28.85 -16.24
CA PHE A 183 1.60 28.37 -16.17
C PHE A 183 2.50 29.16 -17.12
N ILE A 184 3.77 29.31 -16.75
CA ILE A 184 4.78 30.00 -17.55
C ILE A 184 5.35 29.05 -18.60
N GLU A 185 5.25 29.42 -19.88
CA GLU A 185 5.81 28.69 -21.00
C GLU A 185 7.36 28.78 -21.00
N SER A 186 8.04 27.64 -21.24
CA SER A 186 9.49 27.50 -21.12
C SER A 186 10.30 28.34 -22.11
N LEU A 187 9.73 28.65 -23.28
CA LEU A 187 10.40 29.39 -24.34
C LEU A 187 10.05 30.90 -24.27
N GLY A 188 8.77 31.22 -24.18
CA GLY A 188 8.27 32.59 -24.16
C GLY A 188 8.43 33.32 -22.82
N TRP A 189 8.62 32.61 -21.71
CA TRP A 189 8.63 33.21 -20.36
C TRP A 189 7.38 34.06 -20.09
N GLU A 190 6.25 33.60 -20.61
CA GLU A 190 4.96 34.25 -20.50
C GLU A 190 3.93 33.26 -19.99
N CYS A 191 2.96 33.77 -19.23
CA CYS A 191 1.86 32.95 -18.75
C CYS A 191 0.92 32.60 -19.89
N GLY A 192 0.65 31.32 -20.11
CA GLY A 192 -0.29 30.87 -21.15
C GLY A 192 -1.77 31.17 -20.88
N LEU A 193 -2.14 31.73 -19.72
CA LEU A 193 -3.52 32.14 -19.40
C LEU A 193 -3.72 33.65 -19.29
N CYS A 194 -2.82 34.35 -18.59
CA CYS A 194 -2.95 35.79 -18.35
C CYS A 194 -1.91 36.64 -19.11
N GLU A 195 -1.13 36.00 -19.99
CA GLU A 195 -0.11 36.62 -20.87
C GLU A 195 0.93 37.47 -20.15
N THR A 196 1.03 37.34 -18.83
CA THR A 196 1.96 38.10 -18.01
C THR A 196 3.37 37.59 -18.28
N LYS A 197 4.25 38.51 -18.70
CA LYS A 197 5.66 38.24 -19.00
C LYS A 197 6.48 38.23 -17.72
N ILE A 198 7.36 37.25 -17.59
CA ILE A 198 8.21 37.04 -16.43
C ILE A 198 9.67 37.32 -16.81
N CYS A 199 10.43 37.92 -15.90
CA CYS A 199 11.85 38.12 -16.10
C CYS A 199 12.62 36.79 -16.03
N LYS A 200 13.46 36.50 -17.04
CA LYS A 200 14.30 35.28 -17.10
C LYS A 200 15.32 35.19 -15.97
N SER A 201 15.74 36.33 -15.43
CA SER A 201 16.86 36.42 -14.49
C SER A 201 16.43 36.47 -13.02
N CYS A 202 15.31 37.14 -12.71
CA CYS A 202 14.83 37.30 -11.32
C CYS A 202 13.44 36.70 -11.07
N HIS A 203 12.76 36.18 -12.09
CA HIS A 203 11.43 35.57 -12.01
C HIS A 203 10.29 36.47 -11.52
N ALA A 204 10.51 37.77 -11.36
CA ALA A 204 9.48 38.74 -11.03
C ALA A 204 8.52 38.97 -12.22
N THR A 205 7.25 39.29 -11.92
CA THR A 205 6.29 39.79 -12.90
C THR A 205 6.79 41.09 -13.51
N ARG A 206 6.79 41.18 -14.85
CA ARG A 206 7.08 42.46 -15.52
C ARG A 206 5.90 43.41 -15.29
N GLU A 207 5.98 44.21 -14.25
CA GLU A 207 5.18 45.44 -14.22
C GLU A 207 5.84 46.46 -15.14
N VAL A 208 5.24 46.57 -16.33
CA VAL A 208 5.20 47.73 -17.22
C VAL A 208 6.54 48.15 -17.86
N ASP A 209 6.64 47.94 -19.19
CA ASP A 209 7.42 48.83 -20.05
C ASP A 209 6.80 50.25 -19.93
N LYS A 210 7.16 51.02 -18.90
CA LYS A 210 6.72 52.41 -18.77
C LYS A 210 7.51 53.26 -19.74
N THR A 211 6.80 53.96 -20.61
CA THR A 211 7.31 55.12 -21.32
C THR A 211 7.28 56.30 -20.35
N ASP A 212 8.40 57.01 -20.18
CA ASP A 212 8.34 58.30 -19.48
C ASP A 212 7.48 59.30 -20.27
N LYS A 213 7.16 60.45 -19.68
CA LYS A 213 6.39 61.53 -20.35
C LYS A 213 7.07 62.09 -21.62
N LYS A 214 8.25 61.58 -22.00
CA LYS A 214 9.05 61.96 -23.16
C LYS A 214 9.27 60.80 -24.15
N GLY A 215 8.60 59.66 -23.98
CA GLY A 215 8.68 58.54 -24.93
C GLY A 215 9.87 57.60 -24.73
N LYS A 216 10.58 57.63 -23.59
CA LYS A 216 11.70 56.71 -23.32
C LYS A 216 11.27 55.44 -22.59
N LEU A 217 11.61 54.28 -23.17
CA LEU A 217 11.33 52.94 -22.64
C LEU A 217 12.21 52.65 -21.40
N ILE A 218 11.58 52.44 -20.24
CA ILE A 218 12.29 52.06 -19.00
C ILE A 218 12.45 50.53 -18.96
N LYS A 219 13.67 50.03 -19.20
CA LYS A 219 13.99 48.59 -19.11
C LYS A 219 14.12 48.16 -17.66
N HIS A 220 13.53 47.02 -17.31
CA HIS A 220 13.66 46.39 -15.98
C HIS A 220 15.13 46.14 -15.62
N VAL A 221 15.54 46.58 -14.43
CA VAL A 221 16.85 46.31 -13.83
C VAL A 221 16.63 45.34 -12.66
N CYS A 222 17.14 44.12 -12.78
CA CYS A 222 17.06 43.12 -11.71
C CYS A 222 17.94 43.53 -10.53
N LYS A 223 17.43 43.38 -9.29
CA LYS A 223 18.30 43.44 -8.11
C LYS A 223 19.12 42.16 -8.03
N GLN A 224 20.35 42.29 -7.52
CA GLN A 224 21.28 41.16 -7.40
C GLN A 224 20.75 40.09 -6.44
N GLU A 225 20.13 40.50 -5.34
CA GLU A 225 19.50 39.63 -4.34
C GLU A 225 18.38 38.77 -4.94
N ASP A 226 17.57 39.34 -5.84
CA ASP A 226 16.47 38.63 -6.51
C ASP A 226 16.99 37.61 -7.53
N ILE A 227 18.11 37.91 -8.20
CA ILE A 227 18.79 36.97 -9.11
C ILE A 227 19.40 35.82 -8.33
N GLU A 228 20.05 36.09 -7.21
CA GLU A 228 20.67 35.07 -6.35
C GLU A 228 19.62 34.17 -5.71
N SER A 229 18.53 34.76 -5.22
CA SER A 229 17.37 34.02 -4.71
C SER A 229 16.73 33.15 -5.80
N ALA A 230 16.52 33.69 -7.01
CA ALA A 230 15.98 32.95 -8.14
C ALA A 230 16.88 31.78 -8.57
N LYS A 231 18.21 31.96 -8.56
CA LYS A 231 19.20 30.92 -8.86
C LYS A 231 19.18 29.82 -7.80
N GLU A 232 19.14 30.17 -6.52
CA GLU A 232 19.15 29.17 -5.45
C GLU A 232 17.85 28.36 -5.43
N ILE A 233 16.70 28.99 -5.69
CA ILE A 233 15.42 28.29 -5.82
C ILE A 233 15.45 27.34 -7.03
N MET A 234 15.97 27.75 -8.19
CA MET A 234 16.05 26.86 -9.37
C MET A 234 17.02 25.70 -9.19
N LYS A 235 18.09 25.90 -8.42
CA LYS A 235 19.07 24.86 -8.13
C LYS A 235 18.49 23.77 -7.22
N ASN A 236 17.64 24.17 -6.27
CA ASN A 236 17.13 23.27 -5.23
C ASN A 236 15.68 22.80 -5.48
N THR A 237 15.05 23.21 -6.59
CA THR A 237 13.67 22.81 -6.93
C THR A 237 13.51 22.24 -8.34
N LYS A 238 12.59 21.30 -8.52
CA LYS A 238 12.10 20.85 -9.83
C LYS A 238 10.59 20.95 -9.89
N SER A 239 10.06 21.03 -11.10
CA SER A 239 8.63 21.09 -11.35
C SER A 239 8.02 19.69 -11.21
N CYS A 240 6.93 19.59 -10.46
CA CYS A 240 6.12 18.39 -10.40
C CYS A 240 5.68 17.97 -11.82
N PRO A 241 5.82 16.70 -12.22
CA PRO A 241 5.36 16.24 -13.54
C PRO A 241 3.83 16.30 -13.72
N ALA A 242 3.07 16.32 -12.63
CA ALA A 242 1.60 16.35 -12.67
C ALA A 242 1.01 17.77 -12.58
N CYS A 243 1.59 18.66 -11.77
CA CYS A 243 1.01 19.99 -11.52
C CYS A 243 1.99 21.17 -11.71
N HIS A 244 3.25 20.90 -12.09
CA HIS A 244 4.31 21.89 -12.30
C HIS A 244 4.65 22.80 -11.10
N THR A 245 4.09 22.58 -9.92
CA THR A 245 4.53 23.21 -8.67
C THR A 245 6.00 22.88 -8.39
N ARG A 246 6.75 23.85 -7.86
CA ARG A 246 8.14 23.66 -7.47
C ARG A 246 8.22 22.78 -6.23
N ILE A 247 9.02 21.72 -6.31
CA ILE A 247 9.25 20.75 -5.24
C ILE A 247 10.73 20.79 -4.90
N PHE A 248 11.05 20.87 -3.61
CA PHE A 248 12.42 20.89 -3.13
C PHE A 248 13.05 19.51 -3.18
N LYS A 249 14.34 19.47 -3.53
CA LYS A 249 15.15 18.27 -3.64
C LYS A 249 15.41 17.65 -2.26
N THR A 250 14.96 16.42 -2.02
CA THR A 250 15.32 15.63 -0.84
C THR A 250 16.10 14.40 -1.28
N GLU A 251 17.42 14.52 -1.51
CA GLU A 251 18.26 13.38 -1.87
C GLU A 251 18.95 12.79 -0.63
N GLY A 252 18.82 11.48 -0.42
CA GLY A 252 19.69 10.73 0.45
C GLY A 252 20.92 10.26 -0.32
N CYS A 253 22.12 10.68 0.07
CA CYS A 253 23.37 10.34 -0.61
C CYS A 253 24.55 10.21 0.36
N PHE A 254 25.62 9.55 -0.07
CA PHE A 254 26.84 9.35 0.69
C PHE A 254 27.90 10.40 0.37
N GLY A 255 28.71 10.81 1.35
CA GLY A 255 29.86 11.68 1.12
C GLY A 255 30.98 10.97 0.34
N LYS A 256 31.89 11.77 -0.22
CA LYS A 256 33.11 11.27 -0.86
C LYS A 256 33.87 10.30 0.06
N ASP A 257 34.49 9.29 -0.54
CA ASP A 257 35.33 8.28 0.13
C ASP A 257 34.58 7.32 1.06
N THR A 258 33.25 7.38 1.10
CA THR A 258 32.44 6.36 1.80
C THR A 258 32.70 4.99 1.18
N GLU A 259 33.13 4.04 2.02
CA GLU A 259 33.47 2.68 1.63
C GLU A 259 32.21 1.81 1.53
N ILE A 260 32.05 1.11 0.41
CA ILE A 260 30.91 0.21 0.13
C ILE A 260 31.43 -1.21 -0.02
N LEU A 261 30.69 -2.17 0.56
CA LEU A 261 31.01 -3.58 0.41
C LEU A 261 30.48 -4.08 -0.94
N MET A 262 31.37 -4.60 -1.76
CA MET A 262 31.03 -5.15 -3.08
C MET A 262 30.54 -6.60 -2.97
N GLY A 263 29.82 -7.08 -3.98
CA GLY A 263 29.27 -8.44 -4.02
C GLY A 263 30.33 -9.55 -3.98
N ASP A 264 31.56 -9.25 -4.40
CA ASP A 264 32.74 -10.13 -4.30
C ASP A 264 33.48 -10.01 -2.96
N LYS A 265 32.93 -9.23 -2.02
CA LYS A 265 33.49 -8.89 -0.70
C LYS A 265 34.69 -7.95 -0.73
N SER A 266 35.05 -7.39 -1.89
CA SER A 266 36.02 -6.29 -1.95
C SER A 266 35.39 -4.99 -1.42
N ILE A 267 36.23 -4.01 -1.06
CA ILE A 267 35.77 -2.67 -0.67
C ILE A 267 36.03 -1.72 -1.84
N LYS A 268 35.00 -0.99 -2.25
CA LYS A 268 35.10 0.07 -3.25
C LYS A 268 34.53 1.37 -2.69
N LYS A 269 35.15 2.50 -3.02
CA LYS A 269 34.64 3.80 -2.61
C LYS A 269 33.44 4.20 -3.46
N ILE A 270 32.47 4.88 -2.87
CA ILE A 270 31.20 5.24 -3.53
C ILE A 270 31.40 6.03 -4.83
N GLN A 271 32.43 6.88 -4.93
CA GLN A 271 32.71 7.63 -6.15
C GLN A 271 33.22 6.79 -7.33
N ASP A 272 33.74 5.60 -7.04
CA ASP A 272 34.37 4.71 -8.01
C ASP A 272 33.40 3.60 -8.49
N ILE A 273 32.19 3.53 -7.92
CA ILE A 273 31.15 2.57 -8.30
C ILE A 273 30.51 2.99 -9.62
N GLN A 274 30.41 2.03 -10.54
CA GLN A 274 29.87 2.23 -11.88
C GLN A 274 28.58 1.43 -12.10
N VAL A 275 27.78 1.86 -13.08
CA VAL A 275 26.60 1.11 -13.51
C VAL A 275 27.02 -0.27 -14.00
N GLY A 276 26.36 -1.31 -13.51
CA GLY A 276 26.69 -2.70 -13.76
C GLY A 276 27.58 -3.35 -12.70
N ASP A 277 28.21 -2.58 -11.80
CA ASP A 277 28.89 -3.13 -10.63
C ASP A 277 27.89 -3.87 -9.73
N HIS A 278 28.38 -4.84 -8.95
CA HIS A 278 27.53 -5.56 -8.00
C HIS A 278 27.94 -5.20 -6.58
N VAL A 279 27.06 -4.54 -5.82
CA VAL A 279 27.26 -4.21 -4.41
C VAL A 279 26.60 -5.24 -3.50
N MET A 280 26.98 -5.28 -2.23
CA MET A 280 26.39 -6.21 -1.27
C MET A 280 25.05 -5.68 -0.74
N GLY A 281 23.99 -6.46 -0.90
CA GLY A 281 22.69 -6.20 -0.26
C GLY A 281 22.67 -6.61 1.21
N GLU A 282 21.65 -6.17 1.95
CA GLU A 282 21.42 -6.55 3.36
C GLU A 282 21.27 -8.07 3.58
N ASP A 283 20.87 -8.80 2.53
CA ASP A 283 20.72 -10.26 2.50
C ASP A 283 22.04 -10.99 2.20
N TYR A 284 23.16 -10.27 2.17
CA TYR A 284 24.50 -10.74 1.77
C TYR A 284 24.53 -11.36 0.37
N LYS A 285 23.62 -10.92 -0.50
CA LYS A 285 23.61 -11.30 -1.91
C LYS A 285 24.03 -10.10 -2.78
N PRO A 286 24.80 -10.33 -3.85
CA PRO A 286 25.13 -9.29 -4.80
C PRO A 286 23.88 -8.65 -5.41
N LYS A 287 23.87 -7.31 -5.50
CA LYS A 287 22.84 -6.47 -6.12
C LYS A 287 23.48 -5.63 -7.21
N GLN A 288 22.91 -5.65 -8.40
CA GLN A 288 23.43 -4.88 -9.53
C GLN A 288 23.13 -3.38 -9.35
N VAL A 289 24.13 -2.56 -9.60
CA VAL A 289 24.02 -1.11 -9.68
C VAL A 289 23.38 -0.75 -11.01
N LEU A 290 22.17 -0.23 -10.95
CA LEU A 290 21.39 0.23 -12.10
C LEU A 290 21.78 1.65 -12.52
N GLU A 291 22.14 2.50 -11.56
CA GLU A 291 22.45 3.91 -11.80
C GLU A 291 23.48 4.43 -10.79
N ALA A 292 24.35 5.37 -11.21
CA ALA A 292 25.31 6.07 -10.34
C ALA A 292 25.26 7.58 -10.60
N PHE A 293 25.38 8.41 -9.56
CA PHE A 293 25.20 9.86 -9.64
C PHE A 293 25.94 10.61 -8.53
N ASN A 294 26.13 11.92 -8.68
CA ASN A 294 26.80 12.76 -7.70
C ASN A 294 26.24 14.20 -7.70
N GLY A 295 26.52 14.94 -6.64
CA GLY A 295 26.09 16.33 -6.49
C GLY A 295 26.75 17.03 -5.30
N LYS A 296 26.17 18.16 -4.86
CA LYS A 296 26.63 18.91 -3.68
C LYS A 296 25.47 19.17 -2.72
N ASP A 297 25.67 18.93 -1.43
CA ASP A 297 24.70 19.17 -0.36
C ASP A 297 25.42 19.44 0.96
N GLU A 298 24.69 19.85 2.00
CA GLU A 298 25.17 19.79 3.37
C GLU A 298 25.34 18.33 3.81
N LEU A 299 26.54 18.01 4.30
CA LEU A 299 26.91 16.67 4.72
C LEU A 299 27.03 16.57 6.23
N PHE A 300 26.81 15.36 6.72
CA PHE A 300 26.81 15.00 8.13
C PHE A 300 27.66 13.74 8.31
N THR A 301 28.53 13.76 9.31
CA THR A 301 29.23 12.56 9.78
C THR A 301 28.32 11.82 10.75
N VAL A 302 28.00 10.57 10.43
CA VAL A 302 27.35 9.63 11.33
C VAL A 302 28.44 8.82 12.00
N SER A 303 28.66 9.07 13.28
CA SER A 303 29.66 8.39 14.09
C SER A 303 29.01 7.28 14.90
N GLN A 304 29.60 6.09 14.82
CA GLN A 304 29.15 4.92 15.55
C GLN A 304 30.27 4.35 16.41
N MET A 305 30.11 4.49 17.73
CA MET A 305 31.06 3.95 18.70
C MET A 305 31.00 2.43 18.76
N GLN A 306 32.17 1.80 18.76
CA GLN A 306 32.34 0.36 18.89
C GLN A 306 33.37 0.06 19.98
N LYS A 307 33.33 -1.15 20.53
CA LYS A 307 34.38 -1.71 21.40
C LYS A 307 35.03 -2.88 20.68
N ASN A 308 36.35 -2.91 20.64
CA ASN A 308 37.07 -4.08 20.15
C ASN A 308 37.06 -5.20 21.21
N VAL A 309 37.64 -6.36 20.87
CA VAL A 309 37.71 -7.54 21.76
C VAL A 309 38.50 -7.24 23.04
N THR A 310 39.40 -6.25 23.01
CA THR A 310 40.19 -5.78 24.17
C THR A 310 39.49 -4.69 25.00
N GLY A 311 38.28 -4.26 24.60
CA GLY A 311 37.47 -3.27 25.31
C GLY A 311 37.76 -1.80 24.94
N GLU A 312 38.71 -1.55 24.03
CA GLU A 312 39.03 -0.21 23.55
C GLU A 312 37.94 0.30 22.59
N LYS A 313 37.56 1.57 22.78
CA LYS A 313 36.54 2.21 21.96
C LYS A 313 37.12 2.77 20.66
N TYR A 314 36.48 2.49 19.53
CA TYR A 314 36.81 3.10 18.24
C TYR A 314 35.53 3.48 17.47
N SER A 315 35.58 4.54 16.67
CA SER A 315 34.44 4.97 15.84
C SER A 315 34.51 4.36 14.46
N ARG A 316 33.36 3.94 13.91
CA ARG A 316 33.21 3.77 12.47
C ARG A 316 32.30 4.86 11.95
N ASP A 317 32.89 5.78 11.22
CA ASP A 317 32.21 6.96 10.71
C ASP A 317 31.88 6.77 9.23
N TYR A 318 30.72 7.28 8.83
CA TYR A 318 30.38 7.42 7.42
C TYR A 318 29.66 8.75 7.20
N ILE A 319 29.76 9.28 5.98
CA ILE A 319 29.28 10.62 5.66
C ILE A 319 28.04 10.50 4.79
N VAL A 320 27.01 11.27 5.12
CA VAL A 320 25.71 11.26 4.42
C VAL A 320 25.13 12.66 4.29
N SER A 321 24.19 12.86 3.36
CA SER A 321 23.44 14.12 3.24
C SER A 321 22.36 14.27 4.33
N LEU A 322 21.86 15.50 4.50
CA LEU A 322 20.78 15.83 5.45
C LEU A 322 19.52 14.97 5.27
N HIS A 323 19.22 14.56 4.03
CA HIS A 323 18.03 13.78 3.71
C HIS A 323 18.31 12.28 3.51
N HIS A 324 19.51 11.82 3.87
CA HIS A 324 19.84 10.40 3.82
C HIS A 324 19.03 9.59 4.82
N THR A 325 18.55 8.43 4.39
CA THR A 325 17.77 7.52 5.23
C THR A 325 18.70 6.55 5.96
N LEU A 326 18.72 6.67 7.28
CA LEU A 326 19.42 5.78 8.19
C LEU A 326 18.56 4.54 8.46
N VAL A 327 19.19 3.37 8.47
CA VAL A 327 18.56 2.10 8.87
C VAL A 327 19.06 1.79 10.28
N LEU A 328 18.19 1.93 11.27
CA LEU A 328 18.52 1.81 12.70
C LEU A 328 17.64 0.73 13.33
N TYR A 329 18.15 0.05 14.34
CA TYR A 329 17.38 -0.85 15.18
C TYR A 329 16.81 -0.06 16.36
N ASN A 330 15.50 -0.12 16.54
CA ASN A 330 14.85 0.43 17.71
C ASN A 330 14.75 -0.64 18.81
N CYS A 331 15.53 -0.49 19.87
CA CYS A 331 15.59 -1.50 20.95
C CYS A 331 14.35 -1.54 21.85
N ILE A 332 13.42 -0.58 21.73
CA ILE A 332 12.15 -0.60 22.46
C ILE A 332 11.14 -1.52 21.77
N ILE A 333 11.07 -1.43 20.43
CA ILE A 333 10.10 -2.18 19.61
C ILE A 333 10.71 -3.40 18.91
N GLU A 334 12.00 -3.63 19.10
CA GLU A 334 12.78 -4.73 18.53
C GLU A 334 12.66 -4.86 16.99
N LEU A 335 12.59 -3.72 16.29
CA LEU A 335 12.43 -3.65 14.84
C LEU A 335 13.38 -2.64 14.20
N ASP A 336 13.70 -2.89 12.94
CA ASP A 336 14.38 -1.94 12.07
C ASP A 336 13.46 -0.76 11.75
N VAL A 337 13.96 0.45 11.99
CA VAL A 337 13.32 1.70 11.62
C VAL A 337 14.17 2.43 10.60
N GLU A 338 13.48 3.07 9.65
CA GLU A 338 14.10 3.92 8.65
C GLU A 338 13.77 5.37 8.95
N ILE A 339 14.80 6.19 9.17
CA ILE A 339 14.65 7.60 9.55
C ILE A 339 15.63 8.47 8.79
N THR A 340 15.21 9.63 8.31
CA THR A 340 16.13 10.57 7.65
C THR A 340 17.04 11.23 8.68
N VAL A 341 18.24 11.66 8.27
CA VAL A 341 19.12 12.47 9.16
C VAL A 341 18.38 13.71 9.67
N PHE A 342 17.64 14.39 8.79
CA PHE A 342 16.81 15.54 9.14
C PHE A 342 15.79 15.24 10.25
N ASP A 343 15.08 14.12 10.17
CA ASP A 343 14.10 13.73 11.18
C ASP A 343 14.77 13.21 12.46
N TYR A 344 15.88 12.48 12.33
CA TYR A 344 16.68 12.02 13.46
C TYR A 344 17.20 13.18 14.31
N LEU A 345 17.61 14.29 13.67
CA LEU A 345 18.09 15.47 14.38
C LEU A 345 17.01 16.10 15.28
N LYS A 346 15.72 15.97 14.92
CA LYS A 346 14.58 16.55 15.66
C LYS A 346 14.08 15.71 16.83
N LEU A 347 14.50 14.45 16.96
CA LEU A 347 14.06 13.58 18.06
C LEU A 347 14.61 14.07 19.41
N GLU A 348 13.78 14.08 20.45
CA GLU A 348 14.20 14.43 21.81
C GLU A 348 14.91 13.28 22.53
N ASN A 349 14.48 12.03 22.29
CA ASN A 349 15.09 10.82 22.84
C ASN A 349 15.60 9.93 21.69
N LYS A 350 16.90 9.63 21.68
CA LYS A 350 17.58 8.87 20.62
C LYS A 350 18.30 7.63 21.13
N ASP A 351 18.33 7.41 22.46
CA ASP A 351 19.13 6.38 23.11
C ASP A 351 18.68 4.95 22.74
N HIS A 352 17.45 4.83 22.24
CA HIS A 352 16.85 3.59 21.81
C HIS A 352 17.11 3.25 20.32
N LEU A 353 17.74 4.16 19.56
CA LEU A 353 18.04 3.98 18.14
C LEU A 353 19.51 3.59 17.96
N LEU A 354 19.72 2.34 17.61
CA LEU A 354 21.02 1.70 17.49
C LEU A 354 21.33 1.44 16.02
N GLY A 355 22.58 1.53 15.56
CA GLY A 355 22.88 1.12 14.17
C GLY A 355 22.99 -0.40 14.02
N ILE A 356 22.75 -0.89 12.82
CA ILE A 356 22.66 -2.33 12.47
C ILE A 356 23.94 -2.81 11.76
N ARG A 357 24.46 -3.98 12.17
CA ARG A 357 25.60 -4.70 11.56
C ARG A 357 25.38 -6.22 11.60
N ASP A 358 26.03 -6.97 10.71
CA ASP A 358 25.97 -8.43 10.50
C ASP A 358 25.90 -9.28 11.78
N ASP A 359 26.57 -8.87 12.85
CA ASP A 359 26.85 -9.72 13.99
C ASP A 359 26.33 -9.20 15.35
N LYS A 360 25.97 -7.92 15.51
CA LYS A 360 25.47 -7.32 16.78
C LYS A 360 24.73 -5.98 16.56
N PHE A 361 23.80 -5.66 17.47
CA PHE A 361 23.32 -4.28 17.67
C PHE A 361 24.42 -3.42 18.31
N LEU A 362 24.68 -2.25 17.73
CA LEU A 362 25.76 -1.35 18.15
C LEU A 362 25.24 -0.29 19.13
N GLU A 363 26.14 0.52 19.71
CA GLU A 363 25.77 1.66 20.57
C GLU A 363 25.00 2.75 19.77
N PRO A 364 24.31 3.68 20.45
CA PRO A 364 23.60 4.79 19.80
C PRO A 364 24.52 5.59 18.87
N ILE A 365 23.96 6.07 17.76
CA ILE A 365 24.71 6.88 16.78
C ILE A 365 24.75 8.36 17.19
N SER A 366 25.84 9.04 16.87
CA SER A 366 25.93 10.50 16.94
C SER A 366 26.09 11.09 15.54
N ILE A 367 25.49 12.27 15.32
CA ILE A 367 25.51 12.93 14.02
C ILE A 367 26.05 14.35 14.18
N THR A 368 27.02 14.73 13.35
CA THR A 368 27.64 16.06 13.36
C THR A 368 27.67 16.66 11.95
N SER A 369 27.30 17.94 11.80
CA SER A 369 27.39 18.63 10.49
C SER A 369 28.86 18.92 10.15
N ILE A 370 29.24 18.66 8.90
CA ILE A 370 30.55 18.98 8.34
C ILE A 370 30.48 20.07 7.25
N GLY A 371 29.29 20.63 7.03
CA GLY A 371 29.04 21.68 6.03
C GLY A 371 28.87 21.16 4.60
N ALA A 372 28.91 22.08 3.63
CA ALA A 372 28.64 21.75 2.23
C ALA A 372 29.79 20.93 1.60
N GLY A 373 29.44 19.78 1.01
CA GLY A 373 30.39 18.87 0.37
C GLY A 373 29.83 18.21 -0.88
N ARG A 374 30.66 17.37 -1.53
CA ARG A 374 30.21 16.53 -2.65
C ARG A 374 29.68 15.20 -2.14
N TYR A 375 28.52 14.78 -2.63
CA TYR A 375 27.96 13.46 -2.39
C TYR A 375 27.89 12.61 -3.65
N TYR A 376 27.71 11.32 -3.44
CA TYR A 376 27.58 10.28 -4.45
C TYR A 376 26.44 9.34 -4.05
N GLY A 377 25.67 8.87 -5.03
CA GLY A 377 24.54 7.97 -4.83
C GLY A 377 24.51 6.90 -5.92
N ILE A 378 23.97 5.73 -5.55
CA ILE A 378 23.81 4.57 -6.45
C ILE A 378 22.42 3.95 -6.31
N LYS A 379 21.80 3.56 -7.42
CA LYS A 379 20.54 2.79 -7.41
C LYS A 379 20.86 1.33 -7.63
N ILE A 380 20.27 0.46 -6.82
CA ILE A 380 20.46 -0.98 -6.90
C ILE A 380 19.16 -1.69 -7.26
N ASP A 381 19.26 -2.87 -7.86
CA ASP A 381 18.17 -3.79 -8.22
C ASP A 381 17.54 -4.52 -7.01
N SER A 382 17.31 -3.79 -5.92
CA SER A 382 16.65 -4.31 -4.71
C SER A 382 15.40 -3.50 -4.39
N ALA A 383 14.31 -4.19 -4.03
CA ALA A 383 13.07 -3.55 -3.59
C ALA A 383 13.24 -2.75 -2.28
N THR A 384 14.22 -3.11 -1.44
CA THR A 384 14.52 -2.39 -0.19
C THR A 384 15.47 -1.21 -0.41
N HIS A 385 16.24 -1.22 -1.50
CA HIS A 385 17.35 -0.29 -1.78
C HIS A 385 18.37 -0.18 -0.63
N ARG A 386 18.47 -1.22 0.21
CA ARG A 386 19.42 -1.32 1.30
C ARG A 386 20.71 -2.00 0.83
N LEU A 387 21.85 -1.45 1.25
CA LEU A 387 23.19 -1.91 0.92
C LEU A 387 24.09 -1.92 2.16
N VAL A 388 25.15 -2.71 2.11
CA VAL A 388 26.12 -2.84 3.20
C VAL A 388 27.35 -1.98 2.90
N LEU A 389 27.72 -1.12 3.84
CA LEU A 389 28.95 -0.32 3.77
C LEU A 389 30.17 -1.21 4.01
N GLY A 390 31.37 -0.77 3.61
CA GLY A 390 32.64 -1.50 3.87
C GLY A 390 32.88 -1.77 5.37
N SER A 391 32.25 -0.98 6.23
CA SER A 391 32.22 -1.14 7.67
C SER A 391 31.27 -2.24 8.19
N GLY A 392 30.47 -2.87 7.33
CA GLY A 392 29.41 -3.83 7.68
C GLY A 392 28.08 -3.17 8.08
N ILE A 393 27.98 -1.84 8.06
CA ILE A 393 26.76 -1.11 8.45
C ILE A 393 25.74 -1.17 7.32
N CYS A 394 24.48 -1.46 7.64
CA CYS A 394 23.38 -1.39 6.68
C CYS A 394 22.90 0.06 6.48
N SER A 395 22.73 0.49 5.22
CA SER A 395 22.26 1.83 4.87
C SER A 395 21.34 1.80 3.64
N ARG A 396 20.52 2.85 3.43
CA ARG A 396 19.53 2.91 2.35
C ARG A 396 19.77 4.09 1.41
N ASN A 397 19.47 3.92 0.11
CA ASN A 397 19.43 5.02 -0.86
C ASN A 397 18.02 5.18 -1.49
N CYS A 398 17.52 6.40 -1.75
CA CYS A 398 16.14 6.65 -2.24
C CYS A 398 16.07 7.83 -3.26
N ASP A 399 15.29 7.65 -4.35
CA ASP A 399 15.06 8.63 -5.45
C ASP A 399 13.59 9.12 -5.55
N GLN A 400 12.70 8.67 -4.65
CA GLN A 400 11.26 8.96 -4.72
C GLN A 400 10.90 10.32 -4.08
N MET A 401 10.23 11.17 -4.87
CA MET A 401 9.70 12.48 -4.47
C MET A 401 8.19 12.45 -4.29
N TYR A 402 7.64 13.38 -3.51
CA TYR A 402 6.20 13.53 -3.34
C TYR A 402 5.75 14.99 -3.39
N CYS A 403 4.78 15.29 -4.25
CA CYS A 403 4.19 16.62 -4.35
C CYS A 403 3.10 16.82 -3.30
N THR A 404 3.29 17.77 -2.38
CA THR A 404 2.27 18.10 -1.37
C THR A 404 1.10 18.93 -1.91
N ASN A 405 1.21 19.48 -3.13
CA ASN A 405 0.14 20.26 -3.76
C ASN A 405 -0.86 19.40 -4.54
N CYS A 406 -0.36 18.42 -5.32
CA CYS A 406 -1.22 17.53 -6.13
C CYS A 406 -1.15 16.05 -5.72
N HIS A 407 -0.50 15.76 -4.58
CA HIS A 407 -0.45 14.43 -3.97
C HIS A 407 0.17 13.33 -4.84
N THR A 408 1.07 13.71 -5.76
CA THR A 408 1.68 12.79 -6.72
C THR A 408 3.08 12.38 -6.29
N GLY A 409 3.33 11.06 -6.19
CA GLY A 409 4.67 10.49 -6.07
C GLY A 409 5.35 10.36 -7.43
N PHE A 410 6.66 10.65 -7.52
CA PHE A 410 7.40 10.57 -8.79
C PHE A 410 8.91 10.46 -8.55
N SER A 411 9.66 9.92 -9.51
CA SER A 411 11.13 9.90 -9.46
C SER A 411 11.70 11.29 -9.74
N TRP A 412 12.59 11.79 -8.88
CA TRP A 412 13.19 13.13 -9.02
C TRP A 412 13.94 13.31 -10.34
N LYS A 413 14.61 12.25 -10.83
CA LYS A 413 15.44 12.32 -12.03
C LYS A 413 14.66 12.14 -13.31
N THR A 414 13.76 11.16 -13.35
CA THR A 414 13.03 10.81 -14.57
C THR A 414 11.74 11.60 -14.73
N GLY A 415 11.20 12.15 -13.64
CA GLY A 415 9.89 12.80 -13.64
C GLY A 415 8.73 11.82 -13.89
N ILE A 416 8.99 10.51 -13.90
CA ILE A 416 7.95 9.49 -14.07
C ILE A 416 7.12 9.43 -12.79
N VAL A 417 5.80 9.53 -12.96
CA VAL A 417 4.83 9.38 -11.86
C VAL A 417 4.85 7.94 -11.37
N GLU A 418 5.04 7.77 -10.07
CA GLU A 418 5.06 6.48 -9.41
C GLU A 418 3.71 6.22 -8.73
N THR A 419 3.03 5.14 -9.13
CA THR A 419 1.72 4.76 -8.60
C THR A 419 1.80 3.67 -7.52
N GLY A 420 3.01 3.30 -7.10
CA GLY A 420 3.28 2.27 -6.09
C GLY A 420 3.39 2.81 -4.65
N LYS A 421 4.00 2.03 -3.75
CA LYS A 421 4.21 2.39 -2.34
C LYS A 421 4.97 3.72 -2.20
N ILE A 422 4.32 4.73 -1.59
CA ILE A 422 4.91 6.04 -1.33
C ILE A 422 5.67 5.98 0.01
N HIS A 423 6.99 6.08 -0.06
CA HIS A 423 7.93 6.08 1.05
C HIS A 423 8.61 7.44 1.24
N ASN A 424 8.08 8.51 0.61
CA ASN A 424 8.58 9.88 0.77
C ASN A 424 8.10 10.52 2.10
N PRO A 425 8.99 11.09 2.93
CA PRO A 425 8.62 11.69 4.22
C PRO A 425 7.57 12.82 4.17
N HIS A 426 7.52 13.61 3.09
CA HIS A 426 6.55 14.70 2.94
C HIS A 426 5.12 14.21 2.73
N TYR A 427 4.94 12.99 2.21
CA TYR A 427 3.62 12.34 2.16
C TYR A 427 3.07 12.14 3.57
N PHE A 428 3.88 11.57 4.47
CA PHE A 428 3.48 11.33 5.86
C PHE A 428 3.35 12.63 6.67
N GLU A 429 4.16 13.66 6.37
CA GLU A 429 4.04 14.98 6.98
C GLU A 429 2.73 15.69 6.59
N LEU A 430 2.35 15.65 5.30
CA LEU A 430 1.09 16.22 4.82
C LEU A 430 -0.12 15.47 5.38
N GLN A 431 -0.06 14.15 5.46
CA GLN A 431 -1.11 13.33 6.08
C GLN A 431 -1.35 13.74 7.55
N ARG A 432 -0.27 13.93 8.32
CA ARG A 432 -0.32 14.43 9.69
C ARG A 432 -0.91 15.85 9.80
N LYS A 433 -0.57 16.75 8.86
CA LYS A 433 -1.07 18.15 8.83
C LYS A 433 -2.54 18.26 8.41
N LEU A 434 -3.03 17.39 7.52
CA LEU A 434 -4.41 17.39 7.05
C LEU A 434 -5.40 16.74 8.04
N GLY A 435 -4.96 16.41 9.25
CA GLY A 435 -5.79 15.78 10.27
C GLY A 435 -6.22 14.35 9.94
N GLY A 436 -5.66 13.77 8.87
CA GLY A 436 -5.82 12.36 8.58
C GLY A 436 -5.03 11.56 9.61
N ALA A 437 -5.68 10.65 10.33
CA ALA A 437 -4.95 9.60 11.02
C ALA A 437 -3.95 8.99 10.02
N PRO A 438 -2.69 8.72 10.41
CA PRO A 438 -1.77 8.03 9.53
C PRO A 438 -2.48 6.79 8.99
N MET A 439 -2.47 6.59 7.67
CA MET A 439 -2.84 5.29 7.12
C MET A 439 -1.78 4.35 7.66
N ARG A 440 -2.16 3.69 8.76
CA ARG A 440 -1.49 2.53 9.30
C ARG A 440 -1.18 1.61 8.13
N ASP A 441 0.03 1.05 8.12
CA ASP A 441 0.39 0.02 7.13
C ASP A 441 -0.75 -1.01 7.11
N ILE A 442 -1.08 -1.55 5.94
CA ILE A 442 -2.13 -2.58 5.83
C ILE A 442 -1.73 -3.83 6.63
N HIS A 443 -0.45 -3.94 6.99
CA HIS A 443 0.15 -4.93 7.88
C HIS A 443 0.40 -4.44 9.32
N ASP A 444 0.06 -3.19 9.63
CA ASP A 444 0.15 -2.62 10.98
C ASP A 444 -1.06 -3.07 11.79
N ILE A 445 -0.84 -3.70 12.94
CA ILE A 445 -1.91 -4.29 13.75
C ILE A 445 -2.55 -3.21 14.63
N PRO A 446 -3.80 -2.78 14.40
CA PRO A 446 -4.50 -1.86 15.29
C PRO A 446 -4.86 -2.58 16.60
N CYS A 447 -4.68 -1.87 17.72
CA CYS A 447 -5.13 -2.18 19.09
C CYS A 447 -4.61 -3.49 19.73
N GLY A 448 -3.70 -3.34 20.69
CA GLY A 448 -3.31 -4.39 21.64
C GLY A 448 -2.30 -5.36 21.06
N ASP A 449 -1.05 -4.94 20.95
CA ASP A 449 0.04 -5.89 20.71
C ASP A 449 0.02 -6.98 21.79
N ILE A 450 0.22 -8.24 21.39
CA ILE A 450 0.34 -9.34 22.34
C ILE A 450 1.73 -9.19 22.98
N GLN A 451 1.80 -8.50 24.12
CA GLN A 451 3.05 -8.40 24.87
C GLN A 451 3.47 -9.81 25.31
N ILE A 452 4.58 -10.33 24.79
CA ILE A 452 5.05 -11.68 25.15
C ILE A 452 6.13 -11.68 26.24
N GLY A 453 6.64 -10.51 26.60
CA GLY A 453 7.76 -10.35 27.54
C GLY A 453 7.50 -10.96 28.91
N PHE A 454 6.23 -11.13 29.30
CA PHE A 454 5.86 -11.75 30.58
C PHE A 454 5.53 -13.24 30.46
N LEU A 455 5.29 -13.77 29.26
CA LEU A 455 4.98 -15.20 29.07
C LEU A 455 6.14 -16.11 29.44
N GLN A 456 7.38 -15.61 29.40
CA GLN A 456 8.56 -16.33 29.90
C GLN A 456 8.48 -16.65 31.40
N TYR A 457 7.68 -15.91 32.18
CA TYR A 457 7.50 -16.14 33.62
C TYR A 457 6.41 -17.18 33.95
N ILE A 458 5.73 -17.76 32.95
CA ILE A 458 4.73 -18.83 33.16
C ILE A 458 5.35 -20.09 33.78
N GLY A 459 6.65 -20.34 33.57
CA GLY A 459 7.33 -21.50 34.14
C GLY A 459 6.94 -22.85 33.54
N SER A 460 6.21 -22.86 32.42
CA SER A 460 5.81 -24.07 31.70
C SER A 460 6.04 -23.89 30.21
N GLU A 461 6.99 -24.65 29.67
CA GLU A 461 7.32 -24.67 28.24
C GLU A 461 6.11 -25.07 27.38
N ARG A 462 5.28 -26.00 27.86
CA ARG A 462 4.06 -26.44 27.18
C ARG A 462 3.04 -25.31 27.05
N LEU A 463 2.78 -24.57 28.14
CA LEU A 463 1.86 -23.44 28.11
C LEU A 463 2.40 -22.31 27.24
N TYR A 464 3.69 -22.01 27.36
CA TYR A 464 4.36 -21.04 26.50
C TYR A 464 4.20 -21.38 25.01
N GLY A 465 4.40 -22.64 24.63
CA GLY A 465 4.19 -23.11 23.26
C GLY A 465 2.75 -22.93 22.76
N HIS A 466 1.74 -23.19 23.60
CA HIS A 466 0.35 -22.91 23.26
C HIS A 466 0.12 -21.41 22.99
N PHE A 467 0.60 -20.53 23.87
CA PHE A 467 0.44 -19.08 23.70
C PHE A 467 1.19 -18.56 22.47
N GLN A 468 2.39 -19.05 22.19
CA GLN A 468 3.09 -18.71 20.94
C GLN A 468 2.31 -19.15 19.69
N HIS A 469 1.70 -20.34 19.73
CA HIS A 469 0.85 -20.80 18.64
C HIS A 469 -0.36 -19.88 18.43
N TYR A 470 -1.09 -19.54 19.48
CA TYR A 470 -2.25 -18.64 19.38
C TYR A 470 -1.87 -17.23 18.93
N ARG A 471 -0.70 -16.73 19.35
CA ARG A 471 -0.16 -15.46 18.83
C ARG A 471 0.06 -15.53 17.32
N GLN A 472 0.70 -16.59 16.83
CA GLN A 472 0.89 -16.79 15.39
C GLN A 472 -0.45 -16.87 14.65
N ARG A 473 -1.45 -17.54 15.24
CA ARG A 473 -2.80 -17.60 14.64
C ARG A 473 -3.47 -16.22 14.58
N VAL A 474 -3.37 -15.41 15.63
CA VAL A 474 -3.88 -14.03 15.64
C VAL A 474 -3.26 -13.22 14.50
N TYR A 475 -1.95 -13.37 14.28
CA TYR A 475 -1.23 -12.72 13.19
C TYR A 475 -1.73 -13.16 11.80
N GLU A 476 -1.86 -14.47 11.58
CA GLU A 476 -2.41 -14.99 10.31
C GLU A 476 -3.85 -14.54 10.06
N VAL A 477 -4.69 -14.53 11.10
CA VAL A 477 -6.06 -14.05 11.02
C VAL A 477 -6.10 -12.57 10.67
N HIS A 478 -5.21 -11.76 11.24
CA HIS A 478 -5.09 -10.34 10.90
C HIS A 478 -4.85 -10.12 9.40
N HIS A 479 -3.87 -10.83 8.81
CA HIS A 479 -3.60 -10.75 7.36
C HIS A 479 -4.75 -11.27 6.52
N ARG A 480 -5.41 -12.35 6.96
CA ARG A 480 -6.60 -12.88 6.28
C ARG A 480 -7.73 -11.86 6.25
N ILE A 481 -7.98 -11.15 7.36
CA ILE A 481 -8.98 -10.07 7.43
C ILE A 481 -8.68 -8.97 6.41
N ALA A 482 -7.41 -8.56 6.26
CA ALA A 482 -7.01 -7.57 5.27
C ALA A 482 -7.32 -8.01 3.84
N ASN A 483 -7.17 -9.31 3.55
CA ASN A 483 -7.46 -9.91 2.24
C ASN A 483 -8.96 -10.14 1.97
N LEU A 484 -9.83 -10.02 2.98
CA LEU A 484 -11.30 -10.14 2.84
C LEU A 484 -11.97 -8.82 2.43
N ALA A 485 -11.24 -7.95 1.72
CA ALA A 485 -11.77 -6.67 1.25
C ALA A 485 -12.95 -6.88 0.29
N GLU A 486 -14.02 -6.12 0.51
CA GLU A 486 -15.16 -6.10 -0.39
C GLU A 486 -14.74 -5.53 -1.75
N GLN A 487 -15.22 -6.17 -2.82
CA GLN A 487 -14.98 -5.70 -4.17
C GLN A 487 -16.12 -4.77 -4.59
N GLY A 488 -15.78 -3.63 -5.21
CA GLY A 488 -16.77 -2.73 -5.82
C GLY A 488 -17.51 -3.36 -7.01
N PHE A 489 -18.31 -2.56 -7.71
CA PHE A 489 -19.10 -3.02 -8.87
C PHE A 489 -18.77 -2.23 -10.15
N GLU A 490 -17.79 -1.33 -10.10
CA GLU A 490 -17.35 -0.45 -11.18
C GLU A 490 -16.96 -1.27 -12.42
N ASP A 491 -16.22 -2.36 -12.22
CA ASP A 491 -15.77 -3.25 -13.29
C ASP A 491 -16.94 -3.90 -14.03
N ILE A 492 -17.95 -4.36 -13.29
CA ILE A 492 -19.16 -4.97 -13.85
C ILE A 492 -19.96 -3.91 -14.64
N ARG A 493 -20.12 -2.70 -14.09
CA ARG A 493 -20.81 -1.58 -14.77
C ARG A 493 -20.09 -1.14 -16.04
N VAL A 494 -18.76 -0.98 -15.99
CA VAL A 494 -17.93 -0.61 -17.14
C VAL A 494 -18.02 -1.67 -18.23
N ASN A 495 -17.90 -2.95 -17.88
CA ASN A 495 -18.00 -4.05 -18.85
C ASN A 495 -19.39 -4.14 -19.48
N TYR A 496 -20.45 -3.84 -18.72
CA TYR A 496 -21.81 -3.75 -19.25
C TYR A 496 -21.96 -2.59 -20.25
N LEU A 497 -21.48 -1.39 -19.91
CA LEU A 497 -21.52 -0.22 -20.80
C LEU A 497 -20.65 -0.38 -22.06
N LEU A 498 -19.59 -1.18 -21.98
CA LEU A 498 -18.74 -1.54 -23.12
C LEU A 498 -19.31 -2.70 -23.95
N ASN A 499 -20.52 -3.19 -23.67
CA ASN A 499 -21.14 -4.36 -24.30
C ASN A 499 -20.28 -5.64 -24.21
N LYS A 500 -19.37 -5.73 -23.25
CA LYS A 500 -18.64 -6.97 -22.94
C LYS A 500 -19.51 -7.97 -22.17
N ILE A 501 -20.50 -7.46 -21.43
CA ILE A 501 -21.59 -8.25 -20.86
C ILE A 501 -22.77 -8.09 -21.82
N GLY A 502 -23.04 -9.13 -22.62
CA GLY A 502 -23.92 -9.03 -23.78
C GLY A 502 -25.42 -8.95 -23.47
N CYS A 503 -25.84 -9.30 -22.25
CA CYS A 503 -27.26 -9.29 -21.90
C CYS A 503 -27.55 -8.92 -20.44
N ASP A 504 -28.79 -8.48 -20.22
CA ASP A 504 -29.33 -8.07 -18.92
C ASP A 504 -29.32 -9.22 -17.89
N ARG A 505 -29.48 -10.46 -18.36
CA ARG A 505 -29.46 -11.68 -17.54
C ARG A 505 -28.08 -11.89 -16.93
N ASP A 506 -27.02 -11.76 -17.72
CA ASP A 506 -25.65 -11.95 -17.26
C ASP A 506 -25.20 -10.84 -16.33
N PHE A 507 -25.59 -9.59 -16.62
CA PHE A 507 -25.36 -8.48 -15.70
C PHE A 507 -25.98 -8.74 -14.31
N ARG A 508 -27.25 -9.15 -14.27
CA ARG A 508 -27.94 -9.52 -13.03
C ARG A 508 -27.23 -10.65 -12.30
N ARG A 509 -26.81 -11.69 -13.02
CA ARG A 509 -26.07 -12.83 -12.45
C ARG A 509 -24.76 -12.36 -11.83
N MET A 510 -23.96 -11.57 -12.54
CA MET A 510 -22.65 -11.10 -12.07
C MET A 510 -22.76 -10.20 -10.84
N VAL A 511 -23.68 -9.22 -10.85
CA VAL A 511 -23.94 -8.35 -9.70
C VAL A 511 -24.34 -9.18 -8.48
N PHE A 512 -25.26 -10.13 -8.65
CA PHE A 512 -25.71 -10.99 -7.55
C PHE A 512 -24.59 -11.88 -7.00
N LEU A 513 -23.74 -12.46 -7.86
CA LEU A 513 -22.60 -13.27 -7.43
C LEU A 513 -21.59 -12.43 -6.65
N ARG A 514 -21.31 -11.20 -7.09
CA ARG A 514 -20.43 -10.24 -6.40
C ARG A 514 -21.00 -9.84 -5.03
N GLU A 515 -22.30 -9.54 -4.95
CA GLU A 515 -22.96 -9.22 -3.68
C GLU A 515 -22.88 -10.40 -2.69
N ARG A 516 -23.14 -11.63 -3.13
CA ARG A 516 -22.98 -12.84 -2.30
C ARG A 516 -21.55 -13.05 -1.84
N LYS A 517 -20.56 -12.79 -2.71
CA LYS A 517 -19.14 -12.89 -2.36
C LYS A 517 -18.77 -11.88 -1.27
N ASN A 518 -19.24 -10.64 -1.40
CA ASN A 518 -19.00 -9.59 -0.40
C ASN A 518 -19.74 -9.89 0.91
N GLU A 519 -20.97 -10.40 0.88
CA GLU A 519 -21.70 -10.85 2.08
C GLU A 519 -20.93 -11.94 2.81
N ARG A 520 -20.43 -12.95 2.09
CA ARG A 520 -19.60 -14.00 2.67
C ARG A 520 -18.31 -13.44 3.29
N ALA A 521 -17.64 -12.53 2.60
CA ALA A 521 -16.42 -11.89 3.12
C ALA A 521 -16.69 -11.11 4.40
N ARG A 522 -17.84 -10.41 4.51
CA ARG A 522 -18.27 -9.73 5.74
C ARG A 522 -18.52 -10.69 6.89
N GLU A 523 -19.27 -11.77 6.66
CA GLU A 523 -19.57 -12.77 7.70
C GLU A 523 -18.29 -13.42 8.23
N GLU A 524 -17.39 -13.83 7.32
CA GLU A 524 -16.10 -14.38 7.68
C GLU A 524 -15.24 -13.38 8.44
N ARG A 525 -15.17 -12.13 7.96
CA ARG A 525 -14.45 -11.05 8.63
C ARG A 525 -14.98 -10.84 10.04
N GLN A 526 -16.29 -10.88 10.26
CA GLN A 526 -16.89 -10.69 11.59
C GLN A 526 -16.51 -11.80 12.58
N ILE A 527 -16.53 -13.07 12.14
CA ILE A 527 -16.09 -14.20 12.98
C ILE A 527 -14.60 -14.09 13.31
N LEU A 528 -13.77 -13.80 12.29
CA LEU A 528 -12.33 -13.64 12.45
C LEU A 528 -11.96 -12.47 13.36
N GLU A 529 -12.69 -11.36 13.26
CA GLU A 529 -12.53 -10.21 14.14
C GLU A 529 -12.92 -10.53 15.59
N THR A 530 -14.00 -11.30 15.77
CA THR A 530 -14.44 -11.76 17.11
C THR A 530 -13.35 -12.61 17.75
N PHE A 531 -12.77 -13.56 17.02
CA PHE A 531 -11.63 -14.33 17.48
C PHE A 531 -10.43 -13.43 17.81
N ARG A 532 -10.03 -12.56 16.87
CA ARG A 532 -8.85 -11.71 17.01
C ARG A 532 -8.92 -10.86 18.27
N VAL A 533 -10.01 -10.11 18.42
CA VAL A 533 -10.20 -9.18 19.55
C VAL A 533 -10.29 -9.96 20.85
N ALA A 534 -11.13 -10.99 20.92
CA ALA A 534 -11.34 -11.74 22.16
C ALA A 534 -10.05 -12.46 22.62
N VAL A 535 -9.26 -13.02 21.70
CA VAL A 535 -7.99 -13.66 22.06
C VAL A 535 -6.96 -12.63 22.53
N ILE A 536 -6.79 -11.50 21.82
CA ILE A 536 -5.88 -10.43 22.23
C ILE A 536 -6.20 -9.94 23.65
N GLU A 537 -7.48 -9.76 23.98
CA GLU A 537 -7.88 -9.41 25.35
C GLU A 537 -7.43 -10.45 26.38
N ARG A 538 -7.55 -11.76 26.10
CA ARG A 538 -7.09 -12.81 27.04
C ARG A 538 -5.58 -12.84 27.20
N PHE A 539 -4.82 -12.52 26.16
CA PHE A 539 -3.37 -12.32 26.27
C PHE A 539 -3.03 -11.13 27.15
N ASN A 540 -3.72 -10.00 26.96
CA ASN A 540 -3.48 -8.79 27.73
C ASN A 540 -3.86 -8.97 29.20
N ASP A 541 -4.98 -9.64 29.49
CA ASP A 541 -5.34 -10.03 30.86
C ASP A 541 -4.25 -10.89 31.50
N LEU A 542 -3.77 -11.91 30.77
CA LEU A 542 -2.74 -12.81 31.27
C LEU A 542 -1.46 -12.06 31.61
N ASN A 543 -1.04 -11.13 30.75
CA ASN A 543 0.14 -10.30 30.98
C ASN A 543 0.00 -9.43 32.23
N ASN A 544 -1.19 -8.88 32.48
CA ASN A 544 -1.47 -8.08 33.67
C ASN A 544 -1.55 -8.94 34.95
N GLU A 545 -1.88 -10.23 34.83
CA GLU A 545 -2.01 -11.15 35.96
C GLU A 545 -0.70 -11.87 36.32
N ILE A 546 0.19 -12.13 35.35
CA ILE A 546 1.47 -12.83 35.58
C ILE A 546 2.40 -11.99 36.45
N LYS A 547 3.07 -12.64 37.41
CA LYS A 547 4.05 -12.02 38.30
C LYS A 547 5.48 -12.28 37.82
N PRO A 548 6.33 -11.23 37.66
CA PRO A 548 7.73 -11.43 37.34
C PRO A 548 8.47 -12.09 38.50
N ILE A 549 9.55 -12.79 38.18
CA ILE A 549 10.41 -13.45 39.18
C ILE A 549 11.43 -12.43 39.70
N PRO A 550 11.46 -12.12 41.03
CA PRO A 550 12.42 -11.17 41.57
C PRO A 550 13.85 -11.75 41.60
N ASP A 551 14.86 -10.94 41.24
CA ASP A 551 16.28 -11.34 41.13
C ASP A 551 16.89 -11.99 42.39
N LYS A 552 16.37 -11.65 43.58
CA LYS A 552 16.84 -12.14 44.89
C LYS A 552 15.81 -12.99 45.63
N ALA A 553 14.88 -13.63 44.92
CA ALA A 553 13.84 -14.45 45.53
C ALA A 553 14.38 -15.80 46.06
N SER A 554 13.89 -16.25 47.21
CA SER A 554 14.20 -17.58 47.72
C SER A 554 13.55 -18.68 46.84
N PRO A 555 14.13 -19.90 46.76
CA PRO A 555 13.55 -20.99 45.96
C PRO A 555 12.09 -21.28 46.27
N LYS A 556 11.69 -21.21 47.55
CA LYS A 556 10.28 -21.36 47.99
C LYS A 556 9.37 -20.26 47.43
N LYS A 557 9.86 -19.01 47.36
CA LYS A 557 9.11 -17.88 46.80
C LYS A 557 8.99 -18.00 45.29
N VAL A 558 10.05 -18.44 44.60
CA VAL A 558 10.03 -18.71 43.15
C VAL A 558 9.01 -19.79 42.82
N ALA A 559 9.04 -20.94 43.51
CA ALA A 559 8.09 -22.04 43.28
C ALA A 559 6.63 -21.58 43.42
N LYS A 560 6.31 -20.78 44.44
CA LYS A 560 4.96 -20.23 44.65
C LYS A 560 4.52 -19.24 43.55
N ILE A 561 5.45 -18.46 43.01
CA ILE A 561 5.17 -17.54 41.88
C ILE A 561 4.92 -18.35 40.61
N LEU A 562 5.74 -19.37 40.33
CA LEU A 562 5.57 -20.23 39.16
C LEU A 562 4.24 -20.99 39.21
N GLU A 563 3.88 -21.55 40.36
CA GLU A 563 2.59 -22.25 40.55
C GLU A 563 1.40 -21.31 40.26
N PHE A 564 1.44 -20.09 40.80
CA PHE A 564 0.43 -19.07 40.52
C PHE A 564 0.38 -18.68 39.03
N ASN A 565 1.53 -18.43 38.40
CA ASN A 565 1.58 -18.06 36.98
C ASN A 565 1.10 -19.20 36.07
N MET A 566 1.42 -20.45 36.42
CA MET A 566 0.94 -21.64 35.71
C MET A 566 -0.58 -21.77 35.79
N GLU A 567 -1.17 -21.59 36.97
CA GLU A 567 -2.62 -21.62 37.16
C GLU A 567 -3.32 -20.57 36.29
N LYS A 568 -2.81 -19.33 36.29
CA LYS A 568 -3.32 -18.25 35.43
C LYS A 568 -3.18 -18.56 33.94
N GLY A 569 -2.03 -19.09 33.52
CA GLY A 569 -1.82 -19.54 32.15
C GLY A 569 -2.80 -20.63 31.72
N GLN A 570 -3.07 -21.62 32.56
CA GLN A 570 -4.04 -22.68 32.27
C GLN A 570 -5.47 -22.14 32.16
N GLN A 571 -5.86 -21.23 33.05
CA GLN A 571 -7.17 -20.59 33.02
C GLN A 571 -7.39 -19.84 31.69
N LYS A 572 -6.44 -18.98 31.31
CA LYS A 572 -6.54 -18.17 30.07
C LYS A 572 -6.49 -19.03 28.82
N LEU A 573 -5.70 -20.11 28.82
CA LEU A 573 -5.69 -21.08 27.73
C LEU A 573 -7.07 -21.75 27.54
N LEU A 574 -7.77 -22.09 28.63
CA LEU A 574 -9.12 -22.66 28.54
C LEU A 574 -10.14 -21.65 28.00
N GLU A 575 -10.02 -20.37 28.38
CA GLU A 575 -10.85 -19.28 27.85
C GLU A 575 -10.64 -19.11 26.33
N ILE A 576 -9.38 -19.12 25.87
CA ILE A 576 -9.03 -19.06 24.44
C ILE A 576 -9.63 -20.24 23.67
N LYS A 577 -9.56 -21.46 24.20
CA LYS A 577 -10.16 -22.64 23.55
C LYS A 577 -11.66 -22.51 23.36
N LYS A 578 -12.38 -22.01 24.35
CA LYS A 578 -13.82 -21.74 24.24
C LYS A 578 -14.14 -20.72 23.15
N ILE A 579 -13.30 -19.69 23.00
CA ILE A 579 -13.44 -18.69 21.91
C ILE A 579 -13.24 -19.36 20.55
N VAL A 580 -12.24 -20.23 20.43
CA VAL A 580 -11.96 -20.99 19.20
C VAL A 580 -13.14 -21.89 18.83
N ASP A 581 -13.67 -22.64 19.80
CA ASP A 581 -14.83 -23.51 19.59
C ASP A 581 -16.06 -22.69 19.15
N PHE A 582 -16.35 -21.57 19.82
CA PHE A 582 -17.42 -20.66 19.46
C PHE A 582 -17.29 -20.15 18.00
N CYS A 583 -16.08 -19.73 17.61
CA CYS A 583 -15.85 -19.24 16.25
C CYS A 583 -15.96 -20.35 15.21
N ASN A 584 -15.50 -21.57 15.54
CA ASN A 584 -15.61 -22.74 14.67
C ASN A 584 -17.05 -23.19 14.48
N ASP A 585 -17.86 -23.13 15.53
CA ASP A 585 -19.30 -23.39 15.45
C ASP A 585 -20.00 -22.34 14.60
N ALA A 586 -19.67 -21.05 14.77
CA ALA A 586 -20.19 -19.97 13.92
C ALA A 586 -19.82 -20.16 12.43
N PHE A 587 -18.56 -20.57 12.15
CA PHE A 587 -18.16 -20.94 10.80
C PHE A 587 -18.99 -22.10 10.25
N GLN A 588 -19.14 -23.16 11.05
CA GLN A 588 -19.87 -24.35 10.65
C GLN A 588 -21.34 -24.08 10.38
N GLU A 589 -22.00 -23.29 11.23
CA GLU A 589 -23.38 -22.90 11.07
C GLU A 589 -23.58 -22.06 9.81
N ASN A 590 -22.79 -20.99 9.62
CA ASN A 590 -22.92 -20.11 8.45
C ASN A 590 -22.63 -20.84 7.13
N TYR A 591 -21.53 -21.61 7.07
CA TYR A 591 -21.10 -22.26 5.82
C TYR A 591 -21.98 -23.46 5.43
N ARG A 592 -22.45 -24.27 6.39
CA ARG A 592 -23.39 -25.36 6.10
C ARG A 592 -24.71 -24.81 5.61
N ALA A 593 -25.18 -23.74 6.22
CA ALA A 593 -26.42 -23.12 5.81
C ALA A 593 -26.29 -22.65 4.35
N LEU A 594 -25.16 -22.02 3.98
CA LEU A 594 -24.85 -21.63 2.59
C LEU A 594 -24.60 -22.80 1.61
N GLY A 595 -24.54 -24.06 2.09
CA GLY A 595 -24.38 -25.26 1.27
C GLY A 595 -22.93 -25.61 0.90
N TYR A 596 -21.93 -25.02 1.55
CA TYR A 596 -20.53 -25.31 1.29
C TYR A 596 -20.06 -26.60 1.98
N LYS A 597 -19.29 -27.42 1.27
CA LYS A 597 -18.66 -28.64 1.81
C LYS A 597 -17.38 -28.31 2.62
N ALA A 598 -16.60 -27.34 2.15
CA ALA A 598 -15.40 -26.86 2.82
C ALA A 598 -15.77 -25.74 3.81
N ILE A 599 -15.54 -25.99 5.10
CA ILE A 599 -15.86 -25.08 6.20
C ILE A 599 -14.53 -24.56 6.77
N PRO A 600 -14.26 -23.25 6.72
CA PRO A 600 -13.10 -22.67 7.38
C PRO A 600 -13.14 -22.97 8.87
N ARG A 601 -11.96 -23.20 9.46
CA ARG A 601 -11.83 -23.40 10.91
C ARG A 601 -10.64 -22.61 11.42
N ILE A 602 -10.80 -22.06 12.61
CA ILE A 602 -9.71 -21.68 13.48
C ILE A 602 -9.15 -23.01 14.01
N TYR A 603 -7.94 -23.39 13.59
CA TYR A 603 -7.37 -24.75 13.71
C TYR A 603 -7.62 -25.50 15.04
N ARG A 604 -7.66 -26.84 14.95
CA ARG A 604 -7.68 -27.79 16.10
C ARG A 604 -6.32 -27.83 16.81
N ASP A 605 -6.36 -27.82 18.15
CA ASP A 605 -5.24 -27.97 19.10
C ASP A 605 -4.48 -29.33 19.06
N THR A 606 -4.30 -30.00 17.92
CA THR A 606 -3.56 -31.28 17.87
C THR A 606 -2.13 -31.10 17.41
N TRP A 607 -1.22 -31.33 18.36
CA TRP A 607 0.21 -31.02 18.40
C TRP A 607 1.08 -31.77 17.38
N TYR A 608 2.27 -31.19 17.13
CA TYR A 608 3.44 -31.78 16.47
C TYR A 608 3.55 -33.30 16.63
N GLY A 609 3.56 -34.00 15.49
CA GLY A 609 3.82 -35.44 15.44
C GLY A 609 3.36 -36.12 14.16
N GLY A 610 3.52 -35.50 12.99
CA GLY A 610 3.19 -36.11 11.70
C GLY A 610 3.20 -35.06 10.60
N ARG A 611 3.96 -35.30 9.53
CA ARG A 611 4.10 -34.38 8.38
C ARG A 611 2.72 -33.90 7.90
N PRO A 612 2.58 -32.63 7.48
CA PRO A 612 1.43 -32.24 6.68
C PRO A 612 1.46 -33.09 5.40
N GLN A 613 0.44 -33.94 5.20
CA GLN A 613 0.11 -34.36 3.84
C GLN A 613 -0.28 -33.08 3.11
N THR A 614 0.48 -32.80 2.05
CA THR A 614 0.11 -31.89 0.98
C THR A 614 -1.33 -32.21 0.57
N VAL A 615 -2.25 -31.30 0.87
CA VAL A 615 -3.53 -31.28 0.17
C VAL A 615 -3.26 -30.42 -1.05
N GLU A 616 -3.14 -31.13 -2.16
CA GLU A 616 -3.03 -30.60 -3.51
C GLU A 616 -4.21 -29.65 -3.77
N ASP A 617 -3.89 -28.57 -4.47
CA ASP A 617 -4.84 -27.71 -5.14
C ASP A 617 -5.70 -28.57 -6.08
N ASP A 618 -6.98 -28.77 -5.76
CA ASP A 618 -7.95 -29.30 -6.72
C ASP A 618 -9.36 -28.73 -6.47
N ASP A 619 -9.98 -28.39 -7.61
CA ASP A 619 -11.37 -28.05 -7.89
C ASP A 619 -11.91 -26.67 -7.47
N ASP A 620 -11.69 -25.73 -8.40
CA ASP A 620 -12.74 -24.90 -8.97
C ASP A 620 -14.05 -25.69 -9.14
N GLY A 621 -14.95 -25.56 -8.16
CA GLY A 621 -16.30 -26.09 -8.21
C GLY A 621 -17.11 -25.42 -9.32
N ASP A 622 -17.03 -26.04 -10.49
CA ASP A 622 -17.90 -25.93 -11.64
C ASP A 622 -19.37 -25.92 -11.19
N TYR A 623 -20.06 -24.81 -11.43
CA TYR A 623 -21.52 -24.77 -11.37
C TYR A 623 -22.01 -25.05 -12.78
N SER A 624 -21.95 -26.32 -13.18
CA SER A 624 -22.63 -26.81 -14.37
C SER A 624 -24.12 -26.56 -14.25
N ASP A 625 -24.64 -25.94 -15.30
CA ASP A 625 -26.02 -25.57 -15.54
C ASP A 625 -26.76 -26.81 -16.06
N ASP A 626 -27.14 -27.72 -15.18
CA ASP A 626 -28.01 -28.84 -15.55
C ASP A 626 -29.46 -28.46 -15.25
N GLY A 627 -30.12 -27.98 -16.30
CA GLY A 627 -31.54 -27.66 -16.33
C GLY A 627 -32.03 -27.66 -17.77
N ASP A 628 -32.07 -28.87 -18.36
CA ASP A 628 -32.75 -29.20 -19.60
C ASP A 628 -34.06 -28.41 -19.75
N TYR A 629 -34.12 -27.54 -20.75
CA TYR A 629 -35.37 -27.14 -21.36
C TYR A 629 -35.43 -27.78 -22.73
N ASP A 630 -36.16 -28.89 -22.73
CA ASP A 630 -36.70 -29.60 -23.87
C ASP A 630 -37.29 -28.62 -24.89
N ILE A 631 -36.68 -28.55 -26.07
CA ILE A 631 -37.23 -27.87 -27.24
C ILE A 631 -38.01 -28.94 -27.99
N THR A 632 -39.32 -28.99 -27.77
CA THR A 632 -40.25 -29.63 -28.69
C THR A 632 -41.32 -28.62 -29.11
N GLU A 633 -41.34 -28.42 -30.44
CA GLU A 633 -42.30 -27.74 -31.33
C GLU A 633 -42.43 -26.22 -31.30
#